data_AF-A0A7X9HYD7-F1
#
_entry.id   AF-A0A7X9HYD7-F1
#
_cell.length_a   1.000
_cell.length_b   1.000
_cell.length_c   1.000
_cell.angle_alpha   90.00
_cell.angle_beta   90.00
_cell.angle_gamma   90.00
#
_symmetry.space_group_name_H-M   'P 1'
#
loop_
_entity.id
_entity.type
_entity.pdbx_description
1 polymer ?
#
loop_
_entity_poly.entity_id
_entity_poly.type
_entity_poly.pdbx_seq_one_letter_code
_entity_poly.pdbx_strand_id
1 'polypeptide(L)'
;MSDREKLKELLKRNSLKFGDFVLASGKKSNYYFDSKLTTLTAEGSHLVGKCFFEIIKENNIKADLIGGMTLGSDPIVTSVALVSHLEGKPIDAFIVRKEPKGHGTQNFIEGLVEKGKTAIIVDDVVTTGGSTFKAIEKAEDFGLKVVAVIALLDREEGGGEELSKKYPFYSVIRKSEIM
;
A
#
# COMPACT_ATOMS: atom_id res chain seq x y z
N MET A 1 18.32 -2.73 15.99
CA MET A 1 17.22 -3.22 15.17
C MET A 1 16.72 -2.07 14.31
N SER A 2 16.73 -2.23 12.99
CA SER A 2 16.21 -1.26 12.03
C SER A 2 14.69 -1.09 12.18
N ASP A 3 14.14 0.01 11.68
CA ASP A 3 12.68 0.21 11.74
C ASP A 3 11.91 -0.84 10.94
N ARG A 4 12.48 -1.32 9.83
CA ARG A 4 11.97 -2.44 9.04
C ARG A 4 11.90 -3.73 9.85
N GLU A 5 12.96 -4.05 10.60
CA GLU A 5 12.97 -5.23 11.47
C GLU A 5 11.94 -5.12 12.60
N LYS A 6 11.81 -3.95 13.25
CA LYS A 6 10.78 -3.72 14.27
C LYS A 6 9.37 -3.89 13.69
N LEU A 7 9.11 -3.32 12.52
CA LEU A 7 7.84 -3.46 11.83
C LEU A 7 7.54 -4.91 11.49
N LYS A 8 8.54 -5.66 11.01
CA LYS A 8 8.40 -7.09 10.73
C LYS A 8 7.98 -7.87 11.98
N GLU A 9 8.60 -7.64 13.12
CA GLU A 9 8.23 -8.29 14.39
C GLU A 9 6.80 -7.93 14.85
N LEU A 10 6.40 -6.66 14.68
CA LEU A 10 5.01 -6.25 14.96
C LEU A 10 4.00 -6.93 14.02
N LEU A 11 4.32 -7.06 12.73
CA LEU A 11 3.46 -7.76 11.77
C LEU A 11 3.36 -9.24 12.10
N LYS A 12 4.47 -9.90 12.47
CA LYS A 12 4.45 -11.31 12.94
C LYS A 12 3.54 -11.48 14.15
N ARG A 13 3.67 -10.59 15.14
CA ARG A 13 2.93 -10.69 16.40
C ARG A 13 1.43 -10.40 16.24
N ASN A 14 1.10 -9.35 15.49
CA ASN A 14 -0.26 -8.81 15.48
C ASN A 14 -1.05 -9.21 14.22
N SER A 15 -0.37 -9.32 13.08
CA SER A 15 -1.02 -9.41 11.76
C SER A 15 -1.01 -10.83 11.16
N LEU A 16 -0.11 -11.71 11.59
CA LEU A 16 0.00 -13.09 11.08
C LEU A 16 -0.67 -14.09 12.04
N LYS A 17 -1.60 -14.90 11.52
CA LYS A 17 -2.26 -15.97 12.27
C LYS A 17 -2.10 -17.30 11.54
N PHE A 18 -1.82 -18.37 12.29
CA PHE A 18 -1.73 -19.74 11.78
C PHE A 18 -2.96 -20.54 12.18
N GLY A 19 -3.42 -21.42 11.29
CA GLY A 19 -4.64 -22.21 11.47
C GLY A 19 -5.34 -22.47 10.13
N ASP A 20 -6.51 -23.11 10.17
CA ASP A 20 -7.28 -23.39 8.97
C ASP A 20 -8.19 -22.21 8.61
N PHE A 21 -7.87 -21.54 7.50
CA PHE A 21 -8.63 -20.39 6.99
C PHE A 21 -9.21 -20.68 5.61
N VAL A 22 -10.41 -20.16 5.34
CA VAL A 22 -10.98 -20.07 4.00
C VAL A 22 -10.84 -18.64 3.53
N LEU A 23 -10.05 -18.41 2.48
CA LEU A 23 -9.83 -17.08 1.91
C LEU A 23 -11.06 -16.60 1.13
N ALA A 24 -11.13 -15.30 0.84
CA ALA A 24 -12.19 -14.73 0.00
C ALA A 24 -12.27 -15.35 -1.41
N SER A 25 -11.20 -15.99 -1.87
CA SER A 25 -11.16 -16.78 -3.11
C SER A 25 -11.78 -18.17 -3.00
N GLY A 26 -12.24 -18.59 -1.81
CA GLY A 26 -12.70 -19.94 -1.50
C GLY A 26 -11.59 -20.95 -1.26
N LYS A 27 -10.31 -20.58 -1.48
CA LYS A 27 -9.16 -21.46 -1.24
C LYS A 27 -8.91 -21.63 0.26
N LYS A 28 -8.48 -22.82 0.66
CA LYS A 28 -7.95 -23.07 2.01
C LYS A 28 -6.53 -22.52 2.15
N SER A 29 -6.22 -21.97 3.31
CA SER A 29 -4.90 -21.46 3.68
C SER A 29 -4.59 -21.86 5.12
N ASN A 30 -3.34 -22.24 5.39
CA ASN A 30 -2.85 -22.55 6.74
C ASN A 30 -2.41 -21.30 7.51
N TYR A 31 -2.52 -20.12 6.90
CA TYR A 31 -2.29 -18.83 7.54
C TYR A 31 -3.21 -17.74 6.99
N TYR A 32 -3.43 -16.70 7.78
CA TYR A 32 -4.14 -15.49 7.41
C TYR A 32 -3.33 -14.27 7.84
N PHE A 33 -3.31 -13.25 6.98
CA PHE A 33 -2.57 -12.01 7.24
C PHE A 33 -3.51 -10.81 7.18
N ASP A 34 -3.57 -10.05 8.26
CA ASP A 34 -4.36 -8.82 8.37
C ASP A 34 -3.50 -7.67 8.89
N SER A 35 -2.94 -6.91 7.95
CA SER A 35 -2.02 -5.80 8.22
C SER A 35 -2.61 -4.73 9.15
N LYS A 36 -3.94 -4.55 9.13
CA LYS A 36 -4.64 -3.46 9.83
C LYS A 36 -4.45 -3.55 11.34
N LEU A 37 -4.28 -4.76 11.86
CA LEU A 37 -3.96 -5.01 13.28
C LEU A 37 -2.61 -4.42 13.70
N THR A 38 -1.71 -4.16 12.74
CA THR A 38 -0.46 -3.44 12.98
C THR A 38 -0.55 -1.99 12.50
N THR A 39 -1.02 -1.75 11.27
CA THR A 39 -0.98 -0.41 10.65
C THR A 39 -1.86 0.63 11.36
N LEU A 40 -2.88 0.20 12.11
CA LEU A 40 -3.73 1.07 12.93
C LEU A 40 -3.24 1.24 14.38
N THR A 41 -2.14 0.61 14.78
CA THR A 41 -1.49 0.89 16.07
C THR A 41 -0.60 2.13 15.96
N ALA A 42 -0.42 2.87 17.06
CA ALA A 42 0.43 4.06 17.06
C ALA A 42 1.88 3.74 16.62
N GLU A 43 2.46 2.66 17.16
CA GLU A 43 3.81 2.22 16.80
C GLU A 43 3.88 1.71 15.35
N GLY A 44 2.93 0.88 14.93
CA GLY A 44 2.91 0.33 13.58
C GLY A 44 2.69 1.41 12.52
N SER A 45 1.80 2.37 12.77
CA SER A 45 1.57 3.54 11.90
C SER A 45 2.85 4.37 11.72
N HIS A 46 3.57 4.64 12.81
CA HIS A 46 4.85 5.34 12.74
C HIS A 46 5.88 4.57 11.90
N LEU A 47 6.05 3.28 12.17
CA LEU A 47 7.04 2.44 11.47
C LEU A 47 6.69 2.23 9.99
N VAL A 48 5.42 2.08 9.65
CA VAL A 48 4.94 1.98 8.26
C VAL A 48 5.30 3.24 7.49
N GLY A 49 4.97 4.42 8.03
CA GLY A 49 5.31 5.70 7.40
C GLY A 49 6.81 5.82 7.13
N LYS A 50 7.65 5.48 8.12
CA LYS A 50 9.11 5.50 7.97
C LYS A 50 9.62 4.52 6.92
N CYS A 51 9.14 3.27 6.93
CA CYS A 51 9.62 2.25 6.00
C CYS A 51 9.25 2.56 4.54
N PHE A 52 8.02 3.00 4.30
CA PHE A 52 7.59 3.42 2.96
C PHE A 52 8.36 4.65 2.47
N PHE A 53 8.52 5.67 3.34
CA PHE A 53 9.28 6.87 2.98
C PHE A 53 10.75 6.56 2.70
N GLU A 54 11.35 5.61 3.42
CA GLU A 54 12.72 5.16 3.16
C GLU A 54 12.85 4.55 1.76
N ILE A 55 11.92 3.67 1.35
CA ILE A 55 11.90 3.08 -0.01
C ILE A 55 11.83 4.19 -1.06
N ILE A 56 10.96 5.19 -0.86
CA ILE A 56 10.80 6.33 -1.78
C ILE A 56 12.12 7.10 -1.90
N LYS A 57 12.79 7.35 -0.78
CA LYS A 57 14.06 8.09 -0.71
C LYS A 57 15.21 7.33 -1.35
N GLU A 58 15.41 6.06 -0.99
CA GLU A 58 16.51 5.21 -1.48
C GLU A 58 16.43 4.99 -3.00
N ASN A 59 15.21 4.89 -3.54
CA ASN A 59 14.98 4.71 -4.98
C ASN A 59 14.80 6.03 -5.73
N ASN A 60 14.96 7.18 -5.05
CA ASN A 60 14.80 8.52 -5.61
C ASN A 60 13.48 8.72 -6.39
N ILE A 61 12.39 8.11 -5.90
CA ILE A 61 11.07 8.17 -6.52
C ILE A 61 10.54 9.60 -6.38
N LYS A 62 10.17 10.23 -7.49
CA LYS A 62 9.55 11.56 -7.52
C LYS A 62 8.05 11.42 -7.70
N ALA A 63 7.28 11.80 -6.68
CA ALA A 63 5.84 11.72 -6.70
C ALA A 63 5.23 12.92 -5.97
N ASP A 64 4.14 13.45 -6.50
CA ASP A 64 3.33 14.50 -5.86
C ASP A 64 2.36 13.88 -4.84
N LEU A 65 1.92 12.66 -5.11
CA LEU A 65 0.82 11.98 -4.43
C LEU A 65 1.16 10.54 -4.04
N ILE A 66 0.52 10.04 -2.99
CA ILE A 66 0.51 8.62 -2.62
C ILE A 66 -0.90 8.15 -2.31
N GLY A 67 -1.32 7.02 -2.89
CA GLY A 67 -2.70 6.54 -2.72
C GLY A 67 -2.87 5.06 -3.00
N GLY A 68 -4.04 4.53 -2.68
CA GLY A 68 -4.32 3.11 -2.88
C GLY A 68 -5.78 2.77 -2.65
N MET A 69 -6.14 1.50 -2.89
CA MET A 69 -7.51 1.03 -2.73
C MET A 69 -7.88 0.95 -1.24
N THR A 70 -9.01 1.54 -0.88
CA THR A 70 -9.59 1.40 0.46
C THR A 70 -9.93 -0.09 0.75
N LEU A 71 -9.77 -0.60 1.97
CA LEU A 71 -9.40 0.09 3.21
C LEU A 71 -7.96 -0.17 3.63
N GLY A 72 -7.29 -1.18 3.06
CA GLY A 72 -5.94 -1.59 3.45
C GLY A 72 -4.90 -0.48 3.29
N SER A 73 -5.03 0.32 2.23
CA SER A 73 -4.10 1.43 1.95
C SER A 73 -4.32 2.66 2.82
N ASP A 74 -5.51 2.86 3.40
CA ASP A 74 -5.89 4.07 4.15
C ASP A 74 -4.93 4.41 5.31
N PRO A 75 -4.58 3.48 6.22
CA PRO A 75 -3.59 3.75 7.26
C PRO A 75 -2.17 3.95 6.71
N ILE A 76 -1.83 3.35 5.57
CA ILE A 76 -0.50 3.48 4.96
C ILE A 76 -0.31 4.88 4.40
N VAL A 77 -1.25 5.36 3.57
CA VAL A 77 -1.12 6.65 2.87
C VAL A 77 -1.09 7.81 3.84
N THR A 78 -1.87 7.73 4.92
CA THR A 78 -1.90 8.74 5.99
C THR A 78 -0.60 8.76 6.78
N SER A 79 -0.05 7.59 7.14
CA SER A 79 1.27 7.48 7.77
C SER A 79 2.40 8.04 6.92
N VAL A 80 2.40 7.76 5.62
CA VAL A 80 3.44 8.24 4.70
C VAL A 80 3.34 9.75 4.51
N ALA A 81 2.13 10.29 4.33
CA ALA A 81 1.95 11.74 4.21
C ALA A 81 2.50 12.48 5.46
N LEU A 82 2.16 12.00 6.66
CA LEU A 82 2.68 12.55 7.91
C LEU A 82 4.22 12.50 7.97
N VAL A 83 4.82 11.33 7.74
CA VAL A 83 6.28 11.17 7.80
C VAL A 83 6.97 12.03 6.75
N SER A 84 6.45 12.07 5.52
CA SER A 84 7.02 12.87 4.42
C SER A 84 7.05 14.36 4.75
N HIS A 85 6.03 14.87 5.44
CA HIS A 85 5.97 16.24 5.92
C HIS A 85 7.04 16.51 7.00
N LEU A 86 7.16 15.60 7.99
CA LEU A 86 8.16 15.71 9.06
C LEU A 86 9.60 15.66 8.51
N GLU A 87 9.83 14.92 7.43
CA GLU A 87 11.12 14.78 6.74
C GLU A 87 11.40 15.91 5.71
N GLY A 88 10.50 16.90 5.60
CA GLY A 88 10.68 18.07 4.74
C GLY A 88 10.54 17.80 3.23
N LYS A 89 9.95 16.68 2.84
CA LYS A 89 9.67 16.30 1.44
C LYS A 89 8.21 15.83 1.32
N PRO A 90 7.23 16.74 1.44
CA PRO A 90 5.83 16.37 1.56
C PRO A 90 5.33 15.64 0.31
N ILE A 91 4.55 14.58 0.53
CA ILE A 91 3.79 13.83 -0.46
C ILE A 91 2.35 13.75 0.05
N ASP A 92 1.40 14.30 -0.71
CA ASP A 92 0.00 14.35 -0.26
C ASP A 92 -0.69 12.99 -0.48
N ALA A 93 -1.61 12.64 0.42
CA ALA A 93 -2.34 11.39 0.34
C ALA A 93 -3.63 11.51 -0.49
N PHE A 94 -3.98 10.44 -1.19
CA PHE A 94 -5.31 10.23 -1.75
C PHE A 94 -5.80 8.80 -1.49
N ILE A 95 -7.10 8.58 -1.61
CA ILE A 95 -7.72 7.27 -1.41
C ILE A 95 -8.53 6.91 -2.65
N VAL A 96 -8.42 5.67 -3.10
CA VAL A 96 -9.26 5.10 -4.16
C VAL A 96 -10.39 4.29 -3.51
N ARG A 97 -11.63 4.68 -3.80
CA ARG A 97 -12.84 4.00 -3.34
C ARG A 97 -13.09 2.74 -4.16
N LYS A 98 -13.76 1.76 -3.55
CA LYS A 98 -14.27 0.57 -4.27
C LYS A 98 -15.45 0.90 -5.18
N GLU A 99 -16.25 1.88 -4.78
CA GLU A 99 -17.46 2.32 -5.47
C GLU A 99 -17.44 3.85 -5.65
N PRO A 100 -17.96 4.36 -6.78
CA PRO A 100 -17.95 5.79 -7.06
C PRO A 100 -18.84 6.56 -6.07
N LYS A 101 -18.63 7.88 -5.96
CA LYS A 101 -19.58 8.75 -5.24
C LYS A 101 -20.98 8.63 -5.86
N GLY A 102 -21.99 8.43 -5.01
CA GLY A 102 -23.38 8.17 -5.42
C GLY A 102 -24.12 9.30 -6.14
N HIS A 103 -23.52 10.49 -6.33
CA HIS A 103 -24.19 11.63 -6.98
C HIS A 103 -23.27 12.40 -7.93
N GLY A 104 -23.67 12.47 -9.21
CA GLY A 104 -23.26 13.48 -10.20
C GLY A 104 -21.89 13.31 -10.87
N THR A 105 -20.86 12.93 -10.12
CA THR A 105 -19.54 12.60 -10.67
C THR A 105 -19.17 11.19 -10.21
N GLN A 106 -18.90 10.26 -11.14
CA GLN A 106 -18.43 8.90 -10.83
C GLN A 106 -16.99 8.91 -10.29
N ASN A 107 -16.72 9.76 -9.29
CA ASN A 107 -15.40 10.00 -8.79
C ASN A 107 -15.04 8.90 -7.79
N PHE A 108 -13.99 8.15 -8.10
CA PHE A 108 -13.43 7.10 -7.25
C PHE A 108 -12.35 7.64 -6.31
N ILE A 109 -11.87 8.86 -6.51
CA ILE A 109 -10.71 9.41 -5.78
C ILE A 109 -11.16 10.43 -4.74
N GLU A 110 -10.65 10.26 -3.51
CA GLU A 110 -10.72 11.24 -2.42
C GLU A 110 -9.33 11.84 -2.19
N GLY A 111 -9.26 13.13 -1.84
CA GLY A 111 -8.01 13.87 -1.63
C GLY A 111 -7.87 15.08 -2.56
N LEU A 112 -6.83 15.90 -2.34
CA LEU A 112 -6.55 17.08 -3.15
C LEU A 112 -5.78 16.67 -4.43
N VAL A 113 -6.50 16.05 -5.36
CA VAL A 113 -5.93 15.51 -6.60
C VAL A 113 -6.17 16.40 -7.81
N GLU A 114 -5.15 16.51 -8.66
CA GLU A 114 -5.20 17.28 -9.91
C GLU A 114 -4.63 16.44 -11.05
N LYS A 115 -5.16 16.63 -12.27
CA LYS A 115 -4.69 15.91 -13.46
C LYS A 115 -3.23 16.23 -13.76
N GLY A 116 -2.49 15.24 -14.25
CA GLY A 116 -1.08 15.36 -14.60
C GLY A 116 -0.12 15.19 -13.42
N LYS A 117 -0.60 15.20 -12.16
CA LYS A 117 0.23 14.89 -11.00
C LYS A 117 0.71 13.43 -11.03
N THR A 118 1.90 13.22 -10.49
CA THR A 118 2.53 11.91 -10.35
C THR A 118 2.10 11.24 -9.04
N ALA A 119 1.87 9.94 -9.08
CA ALA A 119 1.34 9.19 -7.95
C ALA A 119 2.10 7.88 -7.71
N ILE A 120 2.34 7.57 -6.43
CA ILE A 120 2.70 6.23 -5.97
C ILE A 120 1.42 5.50 -5.60
N ILE A 121 1.26 4.27 -6.09
CA ILE A 121 0.17 3.39 -5.66
C ILE A 121 0.67 2.46 -4.55
N VAL A 122 -0.11 2.29 -3.48
CA VAL A 122 0.21 1.39 -2.38
C VAL A 122 -0.87 0.35 -2.14
N ASP A 123 -0.45 -0.81 -1.64
CA ASP A 123 -1.33 -1.87 -1.18
C ASP A 123 -0.76 -2.47 0.12
N ASP A 124 -1.64 -2.93 1.01
CA ASP A 124 -1.19 -3.54 2.26
C ASP A 124 -0.74 -4.99 2.05
N VAL A 125 -1.39 -5.72 1.14
CA VAL A 125 -1.03 -7.10 0.82
C VAL A 125 -1.19 -7.37 -0.67
N VAL A 126 -0.09 -7.59 -1.37
CA VAL A 126 -0.11 -8.03 -2.77
C VAL A 126 -0.10 -9.55 -2.85
N THR A 127 -1.16 -10.13 -3.43
CA THR A 127 -1.25 -11.55 -3.80
C THR A 127 -1.11 -11.71 -5.30
N THR A 128 -2.22 -11.54 -6.02
CA THR A 128 -2.31 -11.53 -7.49
C THR A 128 -2.21 -10.12 -8.08
N GLY A 129 -2.21 -9.08 -7.22
CA GLY A 129 -2.18 -7.67 -7.63
C GLY A 129 -3.52 -7.09 -8.07
N GLY A 130 -4.62 -7.86 -8.04
CA GLY A 130 -5.91 -7.42 -8.59
C GLY A 130 -6.50 -6.14 -7.96
N SER A 131 -6.38 -5.96 -6.64
CA SER A 131 -6.76 -4.71 -5.96
C SER A 131 -5.90 -3.54 -6.40
N THR A 132 -4.58 -3.77 -6.46
CA THR A 132 -3.58 -2.79 -6.85
C THR A 132 -3.78 -2.31 -8.28
N PHE A 133 -4.03 -3.23 -9.24
CA PHE A 133 -4.33 -2.87 -10.63
C PHE A 133 -5.62 -2.05 -10.76
N LYS A 134 -6.65 -2.34 -9.98
CA LYS A 134 -7.87 -1.51 -9.95
C LYS A 134 -7.59 -0.11 -9.41
N ALA A 135 -6.73 0.02 -8.40
CA ALA A 135 -6.33 1.33 -7.88
C ALA A 135 -5.55 2.14 -8.94
N ILE A 136 -4.62 1.48 -9.63
CA ILE A 136 -3.86 2.05 -10.75
C ILE A 136 -4.82 2.53 -11.84
N GLU A 137 -5.75 1.67 -12.29
CA GLU A 137 -6.74 2.00 -13.32
C GLU A 137 -7.53 3.26 -12.93
N LYS A 138 -8.05 3.34 -11.71
CA LYS A 138 -8.82 4.52 -11.27
C LYS A 138 -7.98 5.79 -11.12
N ALA A 139 -6.72 5.65 -10.72
CA ALA A 139 -5.79 6.77 -10.67
C ALA A 139 -5.47 7.30 -12.08
N GLU A 140 -5.17 6.41 -13.02
CA GLU A 140 -4.86 6.76 -14.41
C GLU A 140 -6.10 7.29 -15.17
N ASP A 141 -7.28 6.70 -14.95
CA ASP A 141 -8.58 7.18 -15.49
C ASP A 141 -8.87 8.62 -15.05
N PHE A 142 -8.52 8.98 -13.81
CA PHE A 142 -8.64 10.35 -13.32
C PHE A 142 -7.66 11.30 -14.02
N GLY A 143 -6.54 10.78 -14.52
CA GLY A 143 -5.47 11.52 -15.17
C GLY A 143 -4.20 11.67 -14.33
N LEU A 144 -4.00 10.83 -13.31
CA LEU A 144 -2.73 10.75 -12.58
C LEU A 144 -1.72 9.91 -13.37
N LYS A 145 -0.44 10.21 -13.18
CA LYS A 145 0.66 9.40 -13.74
C LYS A 145 1.24 8.51 -12.65
N VAL A 146 0.97 7.21 -12.71
CA VAL A 146 1.55 6.24 -11.75
C VAL A 146 3.05 6.08 -12.03
N VAL A 147 3.88 6.34 -11.02
CA VAL A 147 5.35 6.31 -11.13
C VAL A 147 6.00 5.13 -10.41
N ALA A 148 5.31 4.57 -9.41
CA ALA A 148 5.76 3.39 -8.68
C ALA A 148 4.60 2.72 -7.93
N VAL A 149 4.81 1.46 -7.56
CA VAL A 149 3.91 0.69 -6.70
C VAL A 149 4.70 0.18 -5.49
N ILE A 150 4.17 0.38 -4.28
CA ILE A 150 4.82 -0.09 -3.04
C ILE A 150 3.83 -0.90 -2.19
N ALA A 151 4.18 -2.15 -1.90
CA ALA A 151 3.41 -3.01 -1.02
C ALA A 151 3.98 -3.02 0.41
N LEU A 152 3.12 -3.13 1.43
CA LEU A 152 3.60 -3.45 2.78
C LEU A 152 4.07 -4.90 2.85
N LEU A 153 3.26 -5.84 2.36
CA LEU A 153 3.60 -7.25 2.21
C LEU A 153 3.42 -7.71 0.76
N ASP A 154 4.48 -8.23 0.14
CA ASP A 154 4.37 -9.07 -1.06
C ASP A 154 4.26 -10.53 -0.64
N ARG A 155 3.18 -11.21 -1.04
CA ARG A 155 2.97 -12.63 -0.76
C ARG A 155 3.78 -13.57 -1.67
N GLU A 156 4.47 -13.04 -2.67
CA GLU A 156 5.26 -13.83 -3.62
C GLU A 156 4.37 -14.87 -4.34
N GLU A 157 3.15 -14.45 -4.71
CA GLU A 157 2.13 -15.27 -5.39
C GLU A 157 1.87 -14.76 -6.83
N GLY A 158 2.86 -14.10 -7.42
CA GLY A 158 2.86 -13.61 -8.81
C GLY A 158 2.41 -12.15 -8.99
N GLY A 159 1.70 -11.56 -8.03
CA GLY A 159 1.21 -10.18 -8.16
C GLY A 159 2.31 -9.14 -8.29
N GLY A 160 3.37 -9.24 -7.48
CA GLY A 160 4.54 -8.36 -7.57
C GLY A 160 5.25 -8.48 -8.93
N GLU A 161 5.34 -9.70 -9.48
CA GLU A 161 5.94 -9.96 -10.79
C GLU A 161 5.11 -9.33 -11.91
N GLU A 162 3.79 -9.48 -11.89
CA GLU A 162 2.89 -8.88 -12.88
C GLU A 162 2.93 -7.34 -12.82
N LEU A 163 2.96 -6.75 -11.62
CA LEU A 163 3.10 -5.30 -11.44
C LEU A 163 4.43 -4.81 -12.00
N SER A 164 5.52 -5.54 -11.73
CA SER A 164 6.88 -5.21 -12.17
C SER A 164 7.05 -5.15 -13.69
N LYS A 165 6.17 -5.81 -14.47
CA LYS A 165 6.18 -5.72 -15.94
C LYS A 165 5.81 -4.33 -16.47
N LYS A 166 5.09 -3.52 -15.68
CA LYS A 166 4.55 -2.22 -16.10
C LYS A 166 5.00 -1.06 -15.23
N TYR A 167 5.25 -1.31 -13.95
CA TYR A 167 5.57 -0.27 -12.96
C TYR A 167 6.76 -0.71 -12.10
N PRO A 168 7.64 0.22 -11.67
CA PRO A 168 8.59 -0.07 -10.61
C PRO A 168 7.83 -0.55 -9.36
N PHE A 169 8.12 -1.78 -8.92
CA PHE A 169 7.45 -2.41 -7.79
C PHE A 169 8.42 -2.64 -6.65
N TYR A 170 7.99 -2.28 -5.44
CA TYR A 170 8.74 -2.44 -4.22
C TYR A 170 7.85 -3.05 -3.13
N SER A 171 8.47 -3.72 -2.16
CA SER A 171 7.79 -4.29 -1.00
C SER A 171 8.57 -3.97 0.27
N VAL A 172 7.89 -3.56 1.34
CA VAL A 172 8.53 -3.40 2.64
C VAL A 172 8.97 -4.77 3.17
N ILE A 173 8.09 -5.77 3.12
CA ILE A 173 8.35 -7.15 3.56
C ILE A 173 7.89 -8.12 2.48
N ARG A 174 8.63 -9.21 2.29
CA ARG A 174 8.22 -10.37 1.49
C ARG A 174 7.77 -11.51 2.39
N LYS A 175 6.88 -12.37 1.88
CA LYS A 175 6.43 -13.59 2.58
C LYS A 175 7.59 -14.43 3.09
N SER A 176 8.60 -14.67 2.26
CA SER A 176 9.82 -15.41 2.60
C SER A 176 10.61 -14.84 3.79
N GLU A 177 10.37 -13.58 4.18
CA GLU A 177 11.06 -12.94 5.30
C GLU A 177 10.26 -12.97 6.61
N ILE A 178 8.95 -13.20 6.52
CA ILE A 178 8.01 -13.12 7.65
C ILE A 178 7.41 -14.48 8.03
N MET A 179 7.42 -15.45 7.12
CA MET A 179 7.07 -16.85 7.38
C MET A 179 8.29 -17.61 7.90
#